data_AF-A0AAD9KA87-F1
#
_entry.id   AF-A0AAD9KA87-F1
#
_cell.length_a   1.000
_cell.length_b   1.000
_cell.length_c   1.000
_cell.angle_alpha   90.00
_cell.angle_beta   90.00
_cell.angle_gamma   90.00
#
_symmetry.space_group_name_H-M   'P 1'
#
loop_
_entity.id
_entity.type
_entity.pdbx_description
1 polymer ?
#
loop_
_entity_poly.entity_id
_entity_poly.type
_entity_poly.pdbx_seq_one_letter_code
_entity_poly.pdbx_strand_id
1 'polypeptide(L)'
;MAAAATEGKWEGRIAIDESYRRQLSLLFKELRSQALCNSDYFQADSGPVHERFHRSFRQLYDHLDHGLESSVNQLLRTAHNYDVSPLIPANGYRSMIKVVHKCCCHLVQLTRYIVVNRDSFLFRGGHYSRELAAYVTTLGQLRACLYYLQRLSALLQRRMPISRTRDTLRAIQHRRETDARSRDSQPGAVLWEVSWLSGTSI
;
A
#
# COMPACT_ATOMS: atom_id res chain seq x y z
N MET A 1 -4.11 -34.81 4.18
CA MET A 1 -5.19 -34.08 3.47
C MET A 1 -5.26 -32.57 3.81
N ALA A 2 -4.98 -32.12 5.04
CA ALA A 2 -5.05 -30.69 5.40
C ALA A 2 -3.99 -29.78 4.73
N ALA A 3 -2.78 -30.29 4.45
CA ALA A 3 -1.70 -29.50 3.84
C ALA A 3 -2.01 -29.06 2.39
N ALA A 4 -2.55 -29.97 1.55
CA ALA A 4 -2.94 -29.67 0.17
C ALA A 4 -4.05 -28.61 0.08
N ALA A 5 -4.99 -28.60 1.03
CA ALA A 5 -6.05 -27.58 1.09
C ALA A 5 -5.52 -26.20 1.51
N THR A 6 -4.37 -26.12 2.20
CA THR A 6 -3.73 -24.85 2.54
C THR A 6 -2.91 -24.30 1.38
N GLU A 7 -2.25 -25.14 0.58
CA GLU A 7 -1.48 -24.73 -0.60
C GLU A 7 -2.37 -24.07 -1.65
N GLY A 8 -3.52 -24.69 -1.99
CA GLY A 8 -4.47 -24.09 -2.94
C GLY A 8 -5.03 -22.72 -2.53
N LYS A 9 -5.11 -22.44 -1.21
CA LYS A 9 -5.53 -21.11 -0.71
C LYS A 9 -4.46 -20.04 -0.92
N TRP A 10 -3.19 -20.40 -0.81
CA TRP A 10 -2.09 -19.48 -1.09
C TRP A 10 -1.97 -19.20 -2.60
N GLU A 11 -2.14 -20.22 -3.44
CA GLU A 11 -2.16 -20.07 -4.90
C GLU A 11 -3.26 -19.10 -5.37
N GLY A 12 -4.48 -19.27 -4.87
CA GLY A 12 -5.58 -18.35 -5.18
C GLY A 12 -5.29 -16.91 -4.76
N ARG A 13 -4.61 -16.71 -3.63
CA ARG A 13 -4.20 -15.37 -3.18
C ARG A 13 -3.13 -14.75 -4.07
N ILE A 14 -2.13 -15.53 -4.47
CA ILE A 14 -1.07 -15.07 -5.38
C ILE A 14 -1.68 -14.67 -6.73
N ALA A 15 -2.68 -15.40 -7.22
CA ALA A 15 -3.40 -15.05 -8.45
C ALA A 15 -4.13 -13.70 -8.34
N ILE A 16 -4.75 -13.39 -7.18
CA ILE A 16 -5.36 -12.09 -6.93
C ILE A 16 -4.31 -10.97 -6.95
N ASP A 17 -3.18 -11.18 -6.28
CA ASP A 17 -2.08 -10.20 -6.26
C ASP A 17 -1.53 -9.94 -7.66
N GLU A 18 -1.44 -10.97 -8.50
CA GLU A 18 -1.01 -10.88 -9.88
C GLU A 18 -2.01 -10.12 -10.77
N SER A 19 -3.31 -10.38 -10.61
CA SER A 19 -4.37 -9.61 -11.29
C SER A 19 -4.32 -8.13 -10.92
N TYR A 20 -4.22 -7.85 -9.62
CA TYR A 20 -4.12 -6.50 -9.08
C TYR A 20 -2.85 -5.77 -9.56
N ARG A 21 -1.73 -6.49 -9.67
CA ARG A 21 -0.48 -5.99 -10.24
C ARG A 21 -0.65 -5.52 -11.68
N ARG A 22 -1.35 -6.29 -12.52
CA ARG A 22 -1.64 -5.92 -13.91
C ARG A 22 -2.50 -4.68 -14.00
N GLN A 23 -3.54 -4.59 -13.17
CA GLN A 23 -4.41 -3.40 -13.10
C GLN A 23 -3.62 -2.14 -12.73
N LEU A 24 -2.71 -2.23 -11.76
CA LEU A 24 -1.83 -1.13 -11.36
C LEU A 24 -0.87 -0.72 -12.49
N SER A 25 -0.30 -1.69 -13.20
CA SER A 25 0.60 -1.40 -14.34
C SER A 25 -0.13 -0.63 -15.44
N LEU A 26 -1.36 -1.02 -15.78
CA LEU A 26 -2.21 -0.29 -16.72
C LEU A 26 -2.53 1.12 -16.23
N LEU A 27 -2.84 1.27 -14.94
CA LEU A 27 -3.11 2.56 -14.33
C LEU A 27 -1.89 3.51 -14.41
N PHE A 28 -0.69 3.00 -14.10
CA PHE A 28 0.54 3.79 -14.20
C PHE A 28 0.86 4.17 -15.64
N LYS A 29 0.66 3.26 -16.59
CA LYS A 29 0.85 3.54 -18.02
C LYS A 29 -0.07 4.66 -18.51
N GLU A 30 -1.36 4.58 -18.16
CA GLU A 30 -2.35 5.60 -18.49
C GLU A 30 -1.97 6.96 -17.88
N LEU A 31 -1.64 6.97 -16.59
CA LEU A 31 -1.30 8.21 -15.91
C LEU A 31 0.00 8.85 -16.43
N ARG A 32 1.00 8.03 -16.82
CA ARG A 32 2.23 8.50 -17.49
C ARG A 32 1.91 9.18 -18.82
N SER A 33 1.07 8.55 -19.64
CA SER A 33 0.63 9.12 -20.92
C SER A 33 -0.07 10.47 -20.71
N GLN A 34 -1.00 10.54 -19.75
CA GLN A 34 -1.71 11.78 -19.43
C GLN A 34 -0.78 12.85 -18.87
N ALA A 35 0.21 12.49 -18.06
CA ALA A 35 1.16 13.43 -17.50
C ALA A 35 2.00 14.09 -18.60
N LEU A 36 2.53 13.31 -19.56
CA LEU A 36 3.29 13.84 -20.69
C LEU A 36 2.45 14.74 -21.58
N CYS A 37 1.30 14.25 -22.07
CA CYS A 37 0.45 15.03 -22.97
C CYS A 37 -0.01 16.36 -22.37
N ASN A 38 -0.27 16.40 -21.05
CA ASN A 38 -0.63 17.64 -20.38
C ASN A 38 0.59 18.54 -20.13
N SER A 39 1.75 17.97 -19.76
CA SER A 39 3.00 18.72 -19.67
C SER A 39 3.25 19.51 -20.94
N ASP A 40 3.16 18.85 -22.11
CA ASP A 40 3.46 19.46 -23.40
C ASP A 40 2.45 20.56 -23.76
N TYR A 41 1.17 20.35 -23.46
CA TYR A 41 0.13 21.37 -23.66
C TYR A 41 0.39 22.62 -22.81
N PHE A 42 0.67 22.46 -21.52
CA PHE A 42 0.89 23.59 -20.61
C PHE A 42 2.27 24.25 -20.76
N GLN A 43 3.17 23.68 -21.56
CA GLN A 43 4.48 24.27 -21.86
C GLN A 43 4.37 25.49 -22.80
N ALA A 44 3.35 25.52 -23.65
CA ALA A 44 3.27 26.49 -24.75
C ALA A 44 2.95 27.93 -24.31
N ASP A 45 2.38 28.11 -23.12
CA ASP A 45 1.89 29.41 -22.64
C ASP A 45 2.53 29.78 -21.30
N SER A 46 2.81 31.08 -21.12
CA SER A 46 3.65 31.64 -20.05
C SER A 46 2.89 32.05 -18.80
N GLY A 47 1.60 31.73 -18.70
CA GLY A 47 0.77 32.07 -17.54
C GLY A 47 1.23 31.39 -16.24
N PRO A 48 1.13 32.04 -15.07
CA PRO A 48 1.58 31.48 -13.79
C PRO A 48 0.81 30.22 -13.38
N VAL A 49 -0.41 30.03 -13.88
CA VAL A 49 -1.21 28.81 -13.70
C VAL A 49 -0.73 27.69 -14.62
N HIS A 50 -0.41 28.01 -15.88
CA HIS A 50 0.12 27.07 -16.87
C HIS A 50 1.48 26.52 -16.42
N GLU A 51 2.38 27.40 -15.96
CA GLU A 51 3.67 27.00 -15.39
C GLU A 51 3.51 26.03 -14.19
N ARG A 52 2.54 26.28 -13.29
CA ARG A 52 2.25 25.36 -12.17
C ARG A 52 1.75 24.01 -12.65
N PHE A 53 0.86 23.98 -13.64
CA PHE A 53 0.41 22.73 -14.24
C PHE A 53 1.57 21.99 -14.88
N HIS A 54 2.31 22.66 -15.75
CA HIS A 54 3.46 22.11 -16.45
C HIS A 54 4.46 21.46 -15.48
N ARG A 55 4.86 22.18 -14.44
CA ARG A 55 5.74 21.66 -13.38
C ARG A 55 5.14 20.45 -12.66
N SER A 56 3.86 20.51 -12.28
CA SER A 56 3.21 19.42 -11.56
C SER A 56 3.09 18.16 -12.43
N PHE A 57 2.81 18.32 -13.74
CA PHE A 57 2.73 17.22 -14.68
C PHE A 57 4.10 16.58 -14.98
N ARG A 58 5.16 17.39 -15.11
CA ARG A 58 6.53 16.85 -15.19
C ARG A 58 6.90 16.09 -13.93
N GLN A 59 6.68 16.67 -12.76
CA GLN A 59 6.97 16.00 -11.50
C GLN A 59 6.14 14.70 -11.33
N LEU A 60 4.88 14.70 -11.76
CA LEU A 60 4.06 13.49 -11.79
C LEU A 60 4.68 12.41 -12.69
N TYR A 61 5.08 12.78 -13.90
CA TYR A 61 5.76 11.87 -14.82
C TYR A 61 7.03 11.30 -14.19
N ASP A 62 7.89 12.16 -13.62
CA ASP A 62 9.11 11.74 -12.94
C ASP A 62 8.81 10.77 -11.79
N HIS A 63 7.74 11.02 -11.02
CA HIS A 63 7.32 10.11 -9.95
C HIS A 63 6.94 8.72 -10.45
N LEU A 64 6.29 8.64 -11.61
CA LEU A 64 5.85 7.39 -12.21
C LEU A 64 6.98 6.66 -12.93
N ASP A 65 7.91 7.39 -13.55
CA ASP A 65 9.05 6.82 -14.29
C ASP A 65 10.14 6.31 -13.33
N HIS A 66 10.38 7.00 -12.22
CA HIS A 66 11.43 6.66 -11.27
C HIS A 66 10.99 5.63 -10.23
N GLY A 67 10.80 4.38 -10.67
CA GLY A 67 10.80 3.20 -9.81
C GLY A 67 9.59 3.02 -8.89
N LEU A 68 8.51 3.81 -9.04
CA LEU A 68 7.27 3.60 -8.30
C LEU A 68 6.67 2.22 -8.63
N GLU A 69 6.54 1.92 -9.92
CA GLU A 69 5.96 0.66 -10.40
C GLU A 69 6.77 -0.55 -9.95
N SER A 70 8.10 -0.49 -10.07
CA SER A 70 8.98 -1.56 -9.58
C SER A 70 8.85 -1.77 -8.07
N SER A 71 8.69 -0.69 -7.32
CA SER A 71 8.57 -0.77 -5.85
C SER A 71 7.28 -1.41 -5.40
N VAL A 72 6.16 -1.02 -6.01
CA VAL A 72 4.86 -1.65 -5.78
C VAL A 72 4.89 -3.13 -6.17
N ASN A 73 5.49 -3.45 -7.33
CA ASN A 73 5.61 -4.83 -7.81
C ASN A 73 6.42 -5.72 -6.86
N GLN A 74 7.54 -5.22 -6.33
CA GLN A 74 8.35 -5.97 -5.36
C GLN A 74 7.61 -6.23 -4.05
N LEU A 75 6.88 -5.22 -3.55
CA LEU A 75 6.10 -5.38 -2.33
C LEU A 75 4.94 -6.35 -2.54
N LEU A 76 4.19 -6.28 -3.64
CA LEU A 76 3.13 -7.25 -3.94
C LEU A 76 3.63 -8.70 -3.97
N ARG A 77 4.80 -8.94 -4.56
CA ARG A 77 5.43 -10.27 -4.60
C ARG A 77 5.79 -10.82 -3.23
N THR A 78 6.03 -9.96 -2.25
CA THR A 78 6.49 -10.37 -0.91
C THR A 78 5.44 -10.16 0.18
N ALA A 79 4.34 -9.44 -0.11
CA ALA A 79 3.32 -9.05 0.86
C ALA A 79 2.65 -10.26 1.51
N HIS A 80 2.40 -11.34 0.77
CA HIS A 80 1.77 -12.54 1.30
C HIS A 80 2.58 -13.22 2.42
N ASN A 81 3.90 -13.00 2.49
CA ASN A 81 4.76 -13.51 3.56
C ASN A 81 4.47 -12.85 4.92
N TYR A 82 3.82 -11.69 4.90
CA TYR A 82 3.48 -10.90 6.08
C TYR A 82 1.97 -10.95 6.39
N ASP A 83 1.19 -11.75 5.65
CA ASP A 83 -0.23 -11.96 5.94
C ASP A 83 -0.43 -12.82 7.19
N VAL A 84 -1.48 -12.51 7.96
CA VAL A 84 -1.88 -13.32 9.13
C VAL A 84 -2.29 -14.73 8.71
N SER A 85 -3.04 -14.85 7.62
CA SER A 85 -3.43 -16.14 7.03
C SER A 85 -3.81 -15.95 5.55
N PRO A 86 -3.92 -17.04 4.77
CA PRO A 86 -4.38 -16.94 3.38
C PRO A 86 -5.86 -16.55 3.23
N LEU A 87 -6.62 -16.45 4.32
CA LEU A 87 -7.95 -15.84 4.34
C LEU A 87 -7.93 -14.39 4.84
N ILE A 88 -6.93 -14.00 5.64
CA ILE A 88 -6.88 -12.71 6.32
C ILE A 88 -5.64 -11.90 5.86
N PRO A 89 -5.76 -11.08 4.80
CA PRO A 89 -4.67 -10.24 4.27
C PRO A 89 -4.52 -8.96 5.12
N ALA A 90 -4.06 -9.12 6.36
CA ALA A 90 -3.96 -8.01 7.30
C ALA A 90 -2.50 -7.60 7.52
N ASN A 91 -1.91 -6.88 6.55
CA ASN A 91 -0.58 -6.31 6.73
C ASN A 91 -0.45 -4.89 6.16
N GLY A 92 0.50 -4.13 6.71
CA GLY A 92 0.74 -2.73 6.35
C GLY A 92 1.21 -2.53 4.90
N TYR A 93 1.89 -3.51 4.29
CA TYR A 93 2.33 -3.43 2.90
C TYR A 93 1.13 -3.38 1.94
N ARG A 94 0.14 -4.26 2.15
CA ARG A 94 -1.09 -4.29 1.34
C ARG A 94 -1.88 -2.99 1.47
N SER A 95 -2.02 -2.48 2.69
CA SER A 95 -2.69 -1.20 2.92
C SER A 95 -1.96 -0.05 2.23
N MET A 96 -0.63 0.00 2.30
CA MET A 96 0.15 1.03 1.62
C MET A 96 -0.03 0.97 0.09
N ILE A 97 0.02 -0.21 -0.51
CA ILE A 97 -0.21 -0.37 -1.96
C ILE A 97 -1.62 0.12 -2.34
N LYS A 98 -2.65 -0.17 -1.52
CA LYS A 98 -4.01 0.34 -1.75
C LYS A 98 -4.08 1.86 -1.70
N VAL A 99 -3.35 2.50 -0.79
CA VAL A 99 -3.28 3.97 -0.72
C VAL A 99 -2.65 4.55 -1.99
N VAL A 100 -1.54 3.95 -2.47
CA VAL A 100 -0.91 4.32 -3.74
C VAL A 100 -1.88 4.19 -4.90
N HIS A 101 -2.58 3.04 -5.00
CA HIS A 101 -3.61 2.82 -6.02
C HIS A 101 -4.67 3.93 -5.96
N LYS A 102 -5.26 4.20 -4.80
CA LYS A 102 -6.30 5.22 -4.66
C LYS A 102 -5.81 6.61 -5.05
N CYS A 103 -4.59 6.97 -4.67
CA CYS A 103 -3.97 8.22 -5.10
C CYS A 103 -3.85 8.30 -6.63
N CYS A 104 -3.37 7.24 -7.28
CA CYS A 104 -3.24 7.19 -8.73
C CYS A 104 -4.57 7.18 -9.48
N CYS A 105 -5.60 6.49 -8.97
CA CYS A 105 -6.96 6.55 -9.53
C CYS A 105 -7.51 7.98 -9.51
N HIS A 106 -7.34 8.67 -8.38
CA HIS A 106 -7.78 10.06 -8.27
C HIS A 106 -7.01 10.96 -9.24
N LEU A 107 -5.69 10.79 -9.35
CA LEU A 107 -4.88 11.51 -10.33
C LEU A 107 -5.35 11.25 -11.78
N VAL A 108 -5.69 10.03 -12.17
CA VAL A 108 -6.25 9.77 -13.51
C VAL A 108 -7.56 10.52 -13.72
N GLN A 109 -8.46 10.52 -12.73
CA GLN A 109 -9.72 11.25 -12.82
C GLN A 109 -9.49 12.76 -12.94
N LEU A 110 -8.63 13.31 -12.09
CA LEU A 110 -8.28 14.73 -12.07
C LEU A 110 -7.62 15.18 -13.37
N THR A 111 -6.64 14.42 -13.87
CA THR A 111 -5.93 14.76 -15.12
C THR A 111 -6.84 14.66 -16.34
N ARG A 112 -7.73 13.67 -16.41
CA ARG A 112 -8.79 13.59 -17.44
C ARG A 112 -9.72 14.78 -17.39
N TYR A 113 -10.17 15.16 -16.19
CA TYR A 113 -11.02 16.33 -16.02
C TYR A 113 -10.33 17.60 -16.54
N ILE A 114 -9.05 17.79 -16.21
CA ILE A 114 -8.25 18.92 -16.70
C ILE A 114 -8.18 18.89 -18.23
N VAL A 115 -7.88 17.74 -18.85
CA VAL A 115 -7.82 17.61 -20.33
C VAL A 115 -9.12 18.06 -20.99
N VAL A 116 -10.26 17.62 -20.47
CA VAL A 116 -11.57 17.91 -21.06
C VAL A 116 -11.99 19.38 -20.88
N ASN A 117 -11.57 20.02 -19.78
CA ASN A 117 -12.08 21.34 -19.40
C ASN A 117 -11.08 22.48 -19.55
N ARG A 118 -9.80 22.23 -19.81
CA ARG A 118 -8.73 23.25 -19.80
C ARG A 118 -8.95 24.44 -20.74
N ASP A 119 -9.69 24.25 -21.84
CA ASP A 119 -10.02 25.32 -22.81
C ASP A 119 -11.37 26.02 -22.50
N SER A 120 -12.09 25.57 -21.46
CA SER A 120 -13.38 26.14 -21.08
C SER A 120 -13.21 27.44 -20.30
N PHE A 121 -14.03 28.45 -20.62
CA PHE A 121 -14.07 29.71 -19.88
C PHE A 121 -14.39 29.54 -18.38
N LEU A 122 -15.16 28.51 -18.02
CA LEU A 122 -15.53 28.21 -16.63
C LEU A 122 -14.47 27.40 -15.88
N PHE A 123 -13.35 27.06 -16.53
CA PHE A 123 -12.31 26.24 -15.94
C PHE A 123 -11.58 26.97 -14.81
N ARG A 124 -11.64 26.37 -13.62
CA ARG A 124 -10.99 26.91 -12.41
C ARG A 124 -9.51 26.49 -12.36
N GLY A 125 -8.71 26.92 -13.34
CA GLY A 125 -7.31 26.49 -13.47
C GLY A 125 -6.46 26.73 -12.21
N GLY A 126 -6.68 27.84 -11.50
CA GLY A 126 -6.01 28.12 -10.23
C GLY A 126 -6.37 27.16 -9.09
N HIS A 127 -7.56 26.56 -9.10
CA HIS A 127 -7.96 25.53 -8.13
C HIS A 127 -7.30 24.19 -8.48
N TYR A 128 -7.51 23.74 -9.71
CA TYR A 128 -7.04 22.42 -10.16
C TYR A 128 -5.51 22.30 -10.21
N SER A 129 -4.79 23.40 -10.46
CA SER A 129 -3.31 23.39 -10.38
C SER A 129 -2.82 23.15 -8.95
N ARG A 130 -3.50 23.70 -7.93
CA ARG A 130 -3.17 23.45 -6.52
C ARG A 130 -3.53 22.04 -6.08
N GLU A 131 -4.71 21.57 -6.49
CA GLU A 131 -5.15 20.20 -6.23
C GLU A 131 -4.20 19.18 -6.84
N LEU A 132 -3.83 19.36 -8.12
CA LEU A 132 -2.85 18.52 -8.80
C LEU A 132 -1.51 18.52 -8.06
N ALA A 133 -0.97 19.69 -7.73
CA ALA A 133 0.31 19.80 -7.02
C ALA A 133 0.28 19.08 -5.65
N ALA A 134 -0.83 19.17 -4.92
CA ALA A 134 -1.00 18.48 -3.64
C ALA A 134 -0.98 16.95 -3.79
N TYR A 135 -1.70 16.41 -4.79
CA TYR A 135 -1.70 14.97 -5.05
C TYR A 135 -0.37 14.47 -5.60
N VAL A 136 0.31 15.24 -6.46
CA VAL A 136 1.66 14.91 -6.95
C VAL A 136 2.66 14.88 -5.80
N THR A 137 2.62 15.87 -4.90
CA THR A 137 3.44 15.89 -3.68
C THR A 137 3.16 14.67 -2.81
N THR A 138 1.88 14.33 -2.62
CA THR A 138 1.45 13.14 -1.87
C THR A 138 2.01 11.86 -2.49
N LEU A 139 1.95 11.72 -3.82
CA LEU A 139 2.52 10.58 -4.53
C LEU A 139 4.04 10.47 -4.32
N GLY A 140 4.74 11.61 -4.33
CA GLY A 140 6.16 11.67 -3.99
C GLY A 140 6.47 11.14 -2.58
N GLN A 141 5.65 11.51 -1.59
CA GLN A 141 5.78 11.01 -0.22
C GLN A 141 5.46 9.51 -0.12
N LEU A 142 4.41 9.05 -0.80
CA LEU A 142 4.08 7.62 -0.86
C LEU A 142 5.22 6.80 -1.49
N ARG A 143 5.90 7.34 -2.51
CA ARG A 143 7.10 6.71 -3.09
C ARG A 143 8.23 6.56 -2.06
N ALA A 144 8.47 7.59 -1.24
CA ALA A 144 9.43 7.49 -0.14
C ALA A 144 9.01 6.42 0.89
N CYS A 145 7.72 6.35 1.26
CA CYS A 145 7.21 5.30 2.14
C CYS A 145 7.44 3.89 1.55
N LEU A 146 7.17 3.69 0.26
CA LEU A 146 7.42 2.41 -0.42
C LEU A 146 8.90 2.02 -0.36
N TYR A 147 9.80 2.97 -0.60
CA TYR A 147 11.24 2.75 -0.50
C TYR A 147 11.65 2.25 0.90
N TYR A 148 11.16 2.88 1.97
CA TYR A 148 11.44 2.44 3.34
C TYR A 148 10.85 1.07 3.64
N LEU A 149 9.63 0.78 3.16
CA LEU A 149 9.00 -0.53 3.32
C LEU A 149 9.79 -1.63 2.61
N GLN A 150 10.33 -1.39 1.42
CA GLN A 150 11.19 -2.35 0.73
C GLN A 150 12.46 -2.64 1.52
N ARG A 151 13.11 -1.60 2.07
CA ARG A 151 14.31 -1.77 2.90
C ARG A 151 14.00 -2.55 4.17
N LEU A 152 12.88 -2.25 4.83
CA LEU A 152 12.43 -3.00 6.00
C LEU A 152 12.21 -4.48 5.66
N SER A 153 11.49 -4.77 4.58
CA SER A 153 11.26 -6.14 4.12
C SER A 153 12.57 -6.89 3.84
N ALA A 154 13.52 -6.25 3.14
CA ALA A 154 14.83 -6.84 2.86
C ALA A 154 15.64 -7.12 4.14
N LEU A 155 15.57 -6.23 5.14
CA LEU A 155 16.23 -6.43 6.44
C LEU A 155 15.61 -7.58 7.23
N LEU A 156 14.28 -7.68 7.24
CA LEU A 156 13.55 -8.75 7.93
C LEU A 156 13.88 -10.11 7.31
N GLN A 157 13.93 -10.19 5.97
CA GLN A 157 14.31 -11.41 5.26
C GLN A 157 15.76 -11.85 5.56
N ARG A 158 16.68 -10.91 5.74
CA ARG A 158 18.08 -11.20 6.10
C ARG A 158 18.24 -11.68 7.54
N ARG A 159 17.49 -11.10 8.48
CA ARG A 159 17.61 -11.44 9.92
C ARG A 159 16.81 -12.69 10.31
N MET A 160 15.77 -13.03 9.56
CA MET A 160 14.84 -14.11 9.90
C MET A 160 14.49 -14.91 8.64
N PRO A 161 15.19 -16.03 8.34
CA PRO A 161 14.77 -16.91 7.26
C PRO A 161 13.34 -17.41 7.56
N ILE A 162 12.43 -17.20 6.60
CA ILE A 162 10.95 -17.35 6.73
C ILE A 162 10.53 -18.73 7.28
N SER A 163 11.36 -19.76 7.10
CA SER A 163 11.20 -21.08 7.71
C SER A 163 11.08 -20.99 9.24
N ARG A 164 11.96 -20.25 9.91
CA ARG A 164 11.93 -20.09 11.38
C ARG A 164 10.69 -19.35 11.89
N THR A 165 10.10 -18.43 11.12
CA THR A 165 8.97 -17.62 11.59
C THR A 165 7.66 -18.40 11.59
N ARG A 166 7.41 -19.21 10.56
CA ARG A 166 6.25 -20.12 10.54
C ARG A 166 6.39 -21.18 11.61
N ASP A 167 7.59 -21.69 11.85
CA ASP A 167 7.84 -22.72 12.86
C ASP A 167 7.74 -22.15 14.28
N THR A 168 8.25 -20.94 14.54
CA THR A 168 8.11 -20.29 15.85
C THR A 168 6.68 -19.85 16.13
N LEU A 169 5.96 -19.28 15.16
CA LEU A 169 4.55 -18.92 15.35
C LEU A 169 3.66 -20.16 15.52
N ARG A 170 3.88 -21.23 14.75
CA ARG A 170 3.24 -22.53 14.98
C ARG A 170 3.59 -23.10 16.34
N ALA A 171 4.84 -23.00 16.78
CA ALA A 171 5.26 -23.46 18.10
C ALA A 171 4.62 -22.62 19.22
N ILE A 172 4.43 -21.31 19.03
CA ILE A 172 3.77 -20.43 20.00
C ILE A 172 2.26 -20.70 20.06
N GLN A 173 1.60 -20.87 18.91
CA GLN A 173 0.18 -21.23 18.85
C GLN A 173 -0.08 -22.62 19.43
N HIS A 174 0.75 -23.61 19.09
CA HIS A 174 0.64 -24.95 19.65
C HIS A 174 0.87 -24.94 21.16
N ARG A 175 1.79 -24.09 21.68
CA ARG A 175 2.00 -23.94 23.13
C ARG A 175 0.79 -23.31 23.82
N ARG A 176 0.16 -22.29 23.22
CA ARG A 176 -1.07 -21.69 23.74
C ARG A 176 -2.25 -22.66 23.73
N GLU A 177 -2.37 -23.50 22.71
CA GLU A 177 -3.42 -24.53 22.62
C GLU A 177 -3.18 -25.67 23.61
N THR A 178 -1.93 -26.07 23.86
CA THR A 178 -1.60 -27.04 24.92
C THR A 178 -1.85 -26.44 26.30
N ASP A 179 -1.49 -25.18 26.55
CA ASP A 179 -1.72 -24.52 27.84
C ASP A 179 -3.21 -24.30 28.12
N ALA A 180 -4.02 -24.06 27.08
CA ALA A 180 -5.48 -23.98 27.19
C ALA A 180 -6.10 -25.36 27.55
N ARG A 181 -5.65 -26.45 26.91
CA ARG A 181 -6.11 -27.82 27.22
C ARG A 181 -5.66 -28.30 28.61
N SER A 182 -4.48 -27.86 29.07
CA SER A 182 -3.99 -28.14 30.42
C SER A 182 -4.85 -27.49 31.50
N ARG A 183 -5.42 -26.31 31.24
CA ARG A 183 -6.31 -25.60 32.17
C ARG A 183 -7.70 -26.24 32.25
N ASP A 184 -8.24 -26.73 31.13
CA ASP A 184 -9.52 -27.43 31.11
C ASP A 184 -9.45 -28.84 31.74
N SER A 185 -8.25 -29.39 31.93
CA SER A 185 -8.04 -30.72 32.51
C SER A 185 -7.85 -30.72 34.04
N GLN A 186 -7.88 -29.56 34.70
CA GLN A 186 -7.92 -29.47 36.17
C GLN A 186 -9.32 -29.06 36.66
N PRO A 187 -10.15 -29.99 37.13
CA PRO A 187 -11.34 -29.63 37.89
C PRO A 187 -10.89 -29.17 39.29
N GLY A 188 -10.77 -27.85 39.50
CA GLY A 188 -10.68 -27.30 40.86
C GLY A 188 -9.78 -26.10 41.16
N ALA A 189 -9.40 -25.24 40.20
CA ALA A 189 -8.67 -24.00 40.52
C ALA A 189 -9.55 -22.76 40.30
N VAL A 190 -10.14 -22.32 41.40
CA VAL A 190 -10.99 -21.14 41.59
C VAL A 190 -10.22 -19.85 41.28
N LEU A 191 -10.97 -18.88 40.73
CA LEU A 191 -10.76 -17.43 40.65
C LEU A 191 -9.61 -16.88 41.51
N TRP A 192 -8.66 -16.17 40.88
CA TRP A 192 -7.99 -15.05 41.53
C TRP A 192 -8.16 -13.77 40.71
N GLU A 193 -8.44 -12.72 41.46
CA GLU A 193 -8.93 -11.40 41.09
C GLU A 193 -7.99 -10.62 40.15
N VAL A 194 -8.61 -9.85 39.24
CA VAL A 194 -7.98 -8.69 38.61
C VAL A 194 -8.26 -7.49 39.53
N SER A 195 -7.34 -7.22 40.46
CA SER A 195 -7.34 -5.96 41.21
C SER A 195 -6.66 -4.89 40.36
N TRP A 196 -7.49 -4.02 39.79
CA TRP A 196 -7.06 -2.78 39.16
C TRP A 196 -6.57 -1.83 40.26
N LEU A 197 -5.32 -1.39 40.17
CA LEU A 197 -4.76 -0.36 41.05
C LEU A 197 -5.51 0.96 40.86
N SER A 198 -6.50 1.20 41.70
CA SER A 198 -6.92 2.52 42.16
C SER A 198 -6.09 2.89 43.40
N GLY A 199 -5.45 4.06 43.38
CA GLY A 199 -4.64 4.51 44.52
C GLY A 199 -3.97 5.86 44.31
N THR A 200 -4.77 6.91 44.45
CA THR A 200 -4.39 8.31 44.67
C THR A 200 -3.62 8.54 45.99
N SER A 201 -2.70 9.51 45.92
CA SER A 201 -2.19 10.45 46.95
C SER A 201 -1.49 9.97 48.22
N ILE A 202 -0.23 10.40 48.35
CA ILE A 202 0.25 11.28 49.44
C ILE A 202 0.88 12.50 48.77
#